data_AF-A0A933MKP6-F1
#
_entry.id   AF-A0A933MKP6-F1
#
_cell.length_a   1.000
_cell.length_b   1.000
_cell.length_c   1.000
_cell.angle_alpha   90.00
_cell.angle_beta   90.00
_cell.angle_gamma   90.00
#
_symmetry.space_group_name_H-M   'P 1'
#
loop_
_entity.id
_entity.type
_entity.pdbx_description
1 polymer ?
#
loop_
_entity_poly.entity_id
_entity_poly.type
_entity_poly.pdbx_seq_one_letter_code
_entity_poly.pdbx_strand_id
1 'polypeptide(L)'
;MSLKKLLTAVLALSLLLMSSLALAAEKKKAANPEELMYQIAQLNLNYQQYAEAIAAFTDLLDIYPKSKQVKDYAYYLGLAYEHSGDYQKAAAAYEKVVTLYKDKPGQLALADSLALEAVGRCFNKNFKEYSVIINGQPITKLEFDAKLEKVPAQYRAQFENEAGKKQFMERLVQKKLLYDEAVRTGIANDPAINQQLDDNRYDIMIRGLYNKEVTLKSQPAEEEVKKNYQANKNNYKIAEQVKARNIILNTRAEAENVLKLAKMKKSFFDSLAMKFSVSDNSHRGGDMGQLNRGDNPDLDQALFVKTPKGKILSITPISPKYAVVKRIKKDKSKLHLRWMVFNTEAEAKKAVAELKANPDQFDSLAGKLSVDAATKDKAGDLGLVDKSQVDSKIFAAAGKLKDGAYTQAPVKYFTQYAIYKIEEKTPAGFKTFDQVKGQISGQLQRDRQKANFDNLLNRLKAEAAITYPEETPAAPAQPEQKEDGKK
;
A
#
# COMPACT_ATOMS: atom_id res chain seq x y z
N MET A 1 59.57 -49.05 -20.19
CA MET A 1 58.34 -49.03 -19.36
C MET A 1 57.43 -47.95 -19.93
N SER A 2 56.22 -48.28 -20.40
CA SER A 2 55.41 -47.33 -21.20
C SER A 2 54.85 -46.19 -20.34
N LEU A 3 54.71 -45.00 -20.92
CA LEU A 3 54.16 -43.78 -20.30
C LEU A 3 52.81 -44.01 -19.61
N LYS A 4 52.02 -44.99 -20.09
CA LYS A 4 50.75 -45.43 -19.49
C LYS A 4 50.91 -46.09 -18.11
N LYS A 5 52.02 -46.78 -17.84
CA LYS A 5 52.31 -47.42 -16.53
C LYS A 5 52.83 -46.40 -15.51
N LEU A 6 53.46 -45.31 -15.96
CA LEU A 6 53.88 -44.21 -15.09
C LEU A 6 52.68 -43.35 -14.65
N LEU A 7 51.76 -43.06 -15.58
CA LEU A 7 50.57 -42.25 -15.31
C LEU A 7 49.57 -42.96 -14.37
N THR A 8 49.44 -44.29 -14.47
CA THR A 8 48.60 -45.09 -13.57
C THR A 8 49.19 -45.23 -12.17
N ALA A 9 50.51 -45.27 -12.03
CA ALA A 9 51.18 -45.27 -10.73
C ALA A 9 51.06 -43.92 -10.00
N VAL A 10 51.12 -42.79 -10.73
CA VAL A 10 50.95 -41.44 -10.17
C VAL A 10 49.50 -41.18 -9.74
N LEU A 11 48.50 -41.70 -10.49
CA LEU A 11 47.09 -41.60 -10.12
C LEU A 11 46.74 -42.47 -8.89
N ALA A 12 47.34 -43.66 -8.78
CA ALA A 12 47.12 -44.53 -7.62
C ALA A 12 47.78 -43.97 -6.35
N LEU A 13 48.94 -43.30 -6.47
CA LEU A 13 49.64 -42.68 -5.34
C LEU A 13 48.94 -41.40 -4.86
N SER A 14 48.29 -40.63 -5.76
CA SER A 14 47.50 -39.45 -5.37
C SER A 14 46.17 -39.84 -4.69
N LEU A 15 45.56 -40.95 -5.07
CA LEU A 15 44.37 -41.53 -4.41
C LEU A 15 44.68 -42.12 -3.01
N LEU A 16 45.91 -42.61 -2.79
CA LEU A 16 46.36 -43.12 -1.48
C LEU A 16 46.84 -42.01 -0.52
N LEU A 17 47.35 -40.90 -1.06
CA LEU A 17 47.70 -39.71 -0.27
C LEU A 17 46.47 -38.84 0.09
N MET A 18 45.40 -38.87 -0.71
CA MET A 18 44.12 -38.23 -0.36
C MET A 18 43.26 -39.05 0.63
N SER A 19 43.67 -40.27 0.98
CA SER A 19 42.97 -41.11 1.97
C SER A 19 43.71 -41.26 3.31
N SER A 20 44.91 -40.67 3.45
CA SER A 20 45.73 -40.82 4.67
C SER A 20 46.07 -39.52 5.41
N LEU A 21 45.71 -38.34 4.92
CA LEU A 21 45.77 -37.09 5.70
C LEU A 21 44.38 -36.48 5.89
N ALA A 22 44.01 -36.33 7.17
CA ALA A 22 42.79 -35.70 7.70
C ALA A 22 41.56 -36.61 7.93
N LEU A 23 41.81 -37.76 8.55
CA LEU A 23 40.99 -38.17 9.69
C LEU A 23 41.35 -37.26 10.89
N ALA A 24 40.77 -36.06 10.93
CA ALA A 24 40.66 -35.23 12.13
C ALA A 24 39.18 -34.86 12.26
N ALA A 25 38.64 -35.07 13.46
CA ALA A 25 37.22 -35.25 13.70
C ALA A 25 36.39 -33.96 13.53
N GLU A 26 35.80 -33.78 12.35
CA GLU A 26 34.51 -33.12 12.18
C GLU A 26 33.67 -34.03 11.27
N LYS A 27 32.49 -34.45 11.76
CA LYS A 27 31.50 -35.14 10.91
C LYS A 27 31.02 -34.15 9.85
N LYS A 28 31.75 -34.00 8.74
CA LYS A 28 31.25 -33.37 7.51
C LYS A 28 30.07 -34.21 7.04
N LYS A 29 28.86 -33.65 7.19
CA LYS A 29 27.64 -34.15 6.57
C LYS A 29 27.96 -34.33 5.08
N ALA A 30 27.92 -35.57 4.58
CA ALA A 30 28.17 -35.84 3.16
C ALA A 30 27.28 -34.90 2.32
N ALA A 31 27.85 -34.24 1.32
CA ALA A 31 27.10 -33.33 0.46
C ALA A 31 25.89 -34.09 -0.13
N ASN A 32 24.69 -33.54 0.02
CA ASN A 32 23.49 -34.16 -0.56
C ASN A 32 23.66 -34.19 -2.09
N PRO A 33 23.70 -35.37 -2.74
CA PRO A 33 23.94 -35.46 -4.17
C PRO A 33 22.92 -34.67 -5.00
N GLU A 34 21.65 -34.66 -4.58
CA GLU A 34 20.57 -33.87 -5.19
C GLU A 34 20.89 -32.37 -5.16
N GLU A 35 21.31 -31.86 -4.00
CA GLU A 35 21.63 -30.44 -3.80
C GLU A 35 22.85 -30.02 -4.63
N LEU A 36 23.87 -30.88 -4.71
CA LEU A 36 25.05 -30.61 -5.53
C LEU A 36 24.71 -30.59 -7.03
N MET A 37 23.90 -31.53 -7.49
CA MET A 37 23.41 -31.55 -8.88
C MET A 37 22.59 -30.29 -9.20
N TYR A 38 21.73 -29.86 -8.28
CA TYR A 38 20.95 -28.65 -8.42
C TYR A 38 21.82 -27.39 -8.51
N GLN A 39 22.83 -27.26 -7.65
CA GLN A 39 23.77 -26.14 -7.70
C GLN A 39 24.57 -26.10 -9.00
N ILE A 40 25.04 -27.25 -9.50
CA ILE A 40 25.73 -27.34 -10.79
C ILE A 40 24.79 -26.95 -11.94
N ALA A 41 23.55 -27.42 -11.94
CA ALA A 41 22.55 -27.06 -12.94
C ALA A 41 22.30 -25.55 -12.96
N GLN A 42 22.19 -24.92 -11.77
CA GLN A 42 22.06 -23.48 -11.64
C GLN A 42 23.30 -22.71 -12.10
N LEU A 43 24.50 -23.21 -11.80
CA LEU A 43 25.75 -22.61 -12.29
C LEU A 43 25.80 -22.63 -13.82
N ASN A 44 25.50 -23.77 -14.45
CA ASN A 44 25.46 -23.89 -15.91
C ASN A 44 24.44 -22.89 -16.51
N LEU A 45 23.26 -22.75 -15.87
CA LEU A 45 22.27 -21.76 -16.30
C LEU A 45 22.77 -20.33 -16.15
N ASN A 46 23.43 -19.99 -15.03
CA ASN A 46 24.01 -18.67 -14.78
C ASN A 46 25.12 -18.32 -15.78
N TYR A 47 25.97 -19.29 -16.13
CA TYR A 47 27.06 -19.14 -17.10
C TYR A 47 26.62 -19.36 -18.56
N GLN A 48 25.30 -19.35 -18.81
CA GLN A 48 24.71 -19.46 -20.15
C GLN A 48 25.05 -20.75 -20.91
N GLN A 49 25.47 -21.79 -20.19
CA GLN A 49 25.68 -23.15 -20.67
C GLN A 49 24.33 -23.87 -20.71
N TYR A 50 23.46 -23.42 -21.61
CA TYR A 50 22.05 -23.81 -21.60
C TYR A 50 21.84 -25.30 -21.90
N ALA A 51 22.68 -25.91 -22.74
CA ALA A 51 22.57 -27.34 -23.06
C ALA A 51 22.88 -28.20 -21.82
N GLU A 52 23.93 -27.85 -21.09
CA GLU A 52 24.38 -28.49 -19.86
C GLU A 52 23.38 -28.24 -18.72
N ALA A 53 22.80 -27.04 -18.65
CA ALA A 53 21.73 -26.73 -17.70
C ALA A 53 20.46 -27.54 -17.98
N ILE A 54 20.03 -27.63 -19.24
CA ILE A 54 18.87 -28.44 -19.67
C ILE A 54 19.08 -29.91 -19.29
N ALA A 55 20.24 -30.47 -19.60
CA ALA A 55 20.57 -31.85 -19.23
C ALA A 55 20.49 -32.05 -17.71
N ALA A 56 21.16 -31.20 -16.93
CA ALA A 56 21.20 -31.34 -15.48
C ALA A 56 19.84 -31.18 -14.80
N PHE A 57 18.98 -30.24 -15.25
CA PHE A 57 17.62 -30.12 -14.71
C PHE A 57 16.69 -31.25 -15.15
N THR A 58 16.92 -31.83 -16.34
CA THR A 58 16.19 -33.03 -16.78
C THR A 58 16.57 -34.22 -15.88
N ASP A 59 17.86 -34.44 -15.64
CA ASP A 59 18.34 -35.50 -14.75
C ASP A 59 17.79 -35.34 -13.32
N LEU A 60 17.71 -34.11 -12.80
CA LEU A 60 17.11 -33.84 -11.49
C LEU A 60 15.63 -34.22 -11.42
N LEU A 61 14.86 -33.96 -12.49
CA LEU A 61 13.45 -34.36 -12.57
C LEU A 61 13.26 -35.87 -12.68
N ASP A 62 14.15 -36.55 -13.40
CA ASP A 62 14.08 -37.99 -13.63
C ASP A 62 14.55 -38.79 -12.40
N ILE A 63 15.61 -38.34 -11.73
CA ILE A 63 16.21 -39.01 -10.58
C ILE A 63 15.46 -38.68 -9.29
N TYR A 64 14.96 -37.46 -9.14
CA TYR A 64 14.29 -36.99 -7.92
C TYR A 64 12.84 -36.50 -8.17
N PRO A 65 11.96 -37.31 -8.78
CA PRO A 65 10.61 -36.89 -9.18
C PRO A 65 9.67 -36.59 -8.00
N LYS A 66 10.03 -37.01 -6.77
CA LYS A 66 9.27 -36.75 -5.53
C LYS A 66 9.96 -35.75 -4.60
N SER A 67 10.99 -35.06 -5.09
CA SER A 67 11.70 -34.04 -4.32
C SER A 67 10.76 -32.92 -3.87
N LYS A 68 11.06 -32.33 -2.71
CA LYS A 68 10.42 -31.07 -2.30
C LYS A 68 10.75 -29.91 -3.26
N GLN A 69 11.85 -30.01 -4.01
CA GLN A 69 12.34 -29.00 -4.95
C GLN A 69 11.98 -29.33 -6.41
N VAL A 70 11.22 -30.41 -6.67
CA VAL A 70 10.89 -30.87 -8.04
C VAL A 70 10.25 -29.78 -8.91
N LYS A 71 9.49 -28.86 -8.29
CA LYS A 71 8.92 -27.67 -8.93
C LYS A 71 9.98 -26.73 -9.46
N ASP A 72 10.98 -26.46 -8.64
CA ASP A 72 12.08 -25.56 -8.98
C ASP A 72 12.86 -26.17 -10.15
N TYR A 73 13.11 -27.48 -10.13
CA TYR A 73 13.78 -28.17 -11.25
C TYR A 73 13.02 -27.99 -12.56
N ALA A 74 11.70 -28.22 -12.55
CA ALA A 74 10.85 -28.02 -13.72
C ALA A 74 10.80 -26.56 -14.19
N TYR A 75 10.78 -25.61 -13.25
CA TYR A 75 10.82 -24.18 -13.56
C TYR A 75 12.15 -23.79 -14.20
N TYR A 76 13.28 -24.19 -13.62
CA TYR A 76 14.61 -23.86 -14.14
C TYR A 76 14.92 -24.59 -15.44
N LEU A 77 14.37 -25.78 -15.68
CA LEU A 77 14.38 -26.43 -17.00
C LEU A 77 13.64 -25.58 -18.04
N GLY A 78 12.45 -25.06 -17.70
CA GLY A 78 11.72 -24.13 -18.55
C GLY A 78 12.52 -22.86 -18.86
N LEU A 79 13.21 -22.32 -17.85
CA LEU A 79 14.06 -21.15 -17.99
C LEU A 79 15.28 -21.44 -18.90
N ALA A 80 15.88 -22.61 -18.77
CA ALA A 80 16.99 -23.03 -19.62
C ALA A 80 16.57 -23.17 -21.10
N TYR A 81 15.41 -23.78 -21.37
CA TYR A 81 14.83 -23.83 -22.72
C TYR A 81 14.43 -22.44 -23.24
N GLU A 82 13.90 -21.56 -22.38
CA GLU A 82 13.52 -20.19 -22.76
C GLU A 82 14.75 -19.39 -23.22
N HIS A 83 15.86 -19.50 -22.48
CA HIS A 83 17.12 -18.84 -22.83
C HIS A 83 17.82 -19.49 -24.04
N SER A 84 17.63 -20.79 -24.28
CA SER A 84 18.12 -21.45 -25.49
C SER A 84 17.27 -21.14 -26.74
N GLY A 85 16.15 -20.43 -26.59
CA GLY A 85 15.23 -20.08 -27.67
C GLY A 85 14.22 -21.17 -28.05
N ASP A 86 14.16 -22.29 -27.32
CA ASP A 86 13.19 -23.37 -27.55
C ASP A 86 11.90 -23.07 -26.76
N TYR A 87 11.16 -22.06 -27.21
CA TYR A 87 9.98 -21.56 -26.50
C TYR A 87 8.85 -22.58 -26.37
N GLN A 88 8.80 -23.56 -27.29
CA GLN A 88 7.83 -24.65 -27.21
C GLN A 88 8.15 -25.59 -26.05
N LYS A 89 9.40 -26.02 -25.91
CA LYS A 89 9.82 -26.86 -24.76
C LYS A 89 9.82 -26.07 -23.45
N ALA A 90 10.16 -24.78 -23.50
CA ALA A 90 10.08 -23.90 -22.35
C ALA A 90 8.64 -23.80 -21.82
N ALA A 91 7.67 -23.52 -22.69
CA ALA A 91 6.26 -23.46 -22.32
C ALA A 91 5.77 -24.79 -21.73
N ALA A 92 6.14 -25.92 -22.34
CA ALA A 92 5.78 -27.25 -21.83
C ALA A 92 6.37 -27.51 -20.43
N ALA A 93 7.62 -27.12 -20.18
CA ALA A 93 8.25 -27.26 -18.86
C ALA A 93 7.57 -26.37 -17.81
N TYR A 94 7.27 -25.11 -18.13
CA TYR A 94 6.54 -24.22 -17.23
C TYR A 94 5.09 -24.68 -16.97
N GLU A 95 4.41 -25.25 -17.98
CA GLU A 95 3.08 -25.83 -17.82
C GLU A 95 3.09 -26.99 -16.83
N LYS A 96 4.13 -27.84 -16.84
CA LYS A 96 4.30 -28.90 -15.84
C LYS A 96 4.38 -28.35 -14.41
N VAL A 97 5.03 -27.21 -14.20
CA VAL A 97 5.07 -26.55 -12.88
C VAL A 97 3.65 -26.20 -12.40
N VAL A 98 2.82 -25.64 -13.29
CA VAL A 98 1.47 -25.17 -12.97
C VAL A 98 0.46 -26.33 -12.83
N THR A 99 0.66 -27.42 -13.57
CA THR A 99 -0.33 -28.52 -13.70
C THR A 99 0.03 -29.78 -12.93
N LEU A 100 1.27 -30.27 -13.05
CA LEU A 100 1.73 -31.55 -12.51
C LEU A 100 2.32 -31.42 -11.11
N TYR A 101 3.00 -30.31 -10.83
CA TYR A 101 3.72 -30.12 -9.57
C TYR A 101 3.03 -29.10 -8.65
N LYS A 102 1.70 -29.03 -8.60
CA LYS A 102 0.97 -28.07 -7.74
C LYS A 102 0.90 -28.54 -6.28
N ASP A 103 1.11 -27.64 -5.30
CA ASP A 103 1.12 -28.04 -3.87
C ASP A 103 -0.28 -28.27 -3.30
N LYS A 104 -1.28 -27.46 -3.70
CA LYS A 104 -2.72 -27.63 -3.40
C LYS A 104 -3.59 -26.92 -4.46
N PRO A 105 -4.76 -27.46 -4.86
CA PRO A 105 -5.72 -26.74 -5.70
C PRO A 105 -6.27 -25.51 -4.96
N GLY A 106 -6.15 -24.30 -5.54
CA GLY A 106 -6.81 -23.08 -5.05
C GLY A 106 -5.93 -22.03 -4.37
N GLN A 107 -4.64 -22.28 -4.13
CA GLN A 107 -3.67 -21.25 -3.77
C GLN A 107 -2.55 -21.24 -4.82
N LEU A 108 -2.36 -20.11 -5.51
CA LEU A 108 -1.28 -19.94 -6.48
C LEU A 108 -0.01 -19.55 -5.71
N ALA A 109 0.95 -20.47 -5.56
CA ALA A 109 2.24 -20.12 -4.98
C ALA A 109 3.00 -19.17 -5.93
N LEU A 110 3.99 -18.40 -5.42
CA LEU A 110 4.77 -17.47 -6.25
C LEU A 110 5.42 -18.18 -7.46
N ALA A 111 5.89 -19.42 -7.28
CA ALA A 111 6.45 -20.23 -8.36
C ALA A 111 5.40 -20.58 -9.44
N ASP A 112 4.15 -20.87 -9.04
CA ASP A 112 3.05 -21.13 -9.97
C ASP A 112 2.68 -19.87 -10.76
N SER A 113 2.71 -18.69 -10.13
CA SER A 113 2.50 -17.40 -10.79
C SER A 113 3.60 -17.10 -11.80
N LEU A 114 4.87 -17.28 -11.39
CA LEU A 114 6.03 -17.05 -12.26
C LEU A 114 6.07 -18.02 -13.43
N ALA A 115 5.70 -19.28 -13.22
CA ALA A 115 5.60 -20.29 -14.26
C ALA A 115 4.43 -19.98 -15.21
N LEU A 116 3.26 -19.57 -14.72
CA LEU A 116 2.12 -19.18 -15.54
C LEU A 116 2.43 -17.94 -16.40
N GLU A 117 3.09 -16.94 -15.81
CA GLU A 117 3.62 -15.80 -16.55
C GLU A 117 4.62 -16.24 -17.61
N ALA A 118 5.48 -17.22 -17.31
CA ALA A 118 6.48 -17.74 -18.22
C ALA A 118 5.89 -18.55 -19.39
N VAL A 119 4.81 -19.33 -19.15
CA VAL A 119 3.99 -19.94 -20.21
C VAL A 119 3.47 -18.84 -21.14
N GLY A 120 2.90 -17.78 -20.58
CA GLY A 120 2.45 -16.62 -21.35
C GLY A 120 3.58 -15.99 -22.17
N ARG A 121 4.75 -15.71 -21.58
CA ARG A 121 5.92 -15.18 -22.30
C ARG A 121 6.36 -16.08 -23.44
N CYS A 122 6.48 -17.39 -23.21
CA CYS A 122 6.91 -18.35 -24.23
C CYS A 122 5.87 -18.49 -25.36
N PHE A 123 4.57 -18.49 -25.02
CA PHE A 123 3.49 -18.44 -25.99
C PHE A 123 3.57 -17.18 -26.87
N ASN A 124 3.79 -16.02 -26.25
CA ASN A 124 3.91 -14.74 -26.96
C ASN A 124 5.09 -14.71 -27.94
N LYS A 125 6.16 -15.44 -27.63
CA LYS A 125 7.32 -15.60 -28.53
C LYS A 125 7.09 -16.63 -29.63
N ASN A 126 6.17 -17.57 -29.43
CA ASN A 126 5.71 -18.51 -30.46
C ASN A 126 4.63 -17.90 -31.39
N PHE A 127 4.08 -16.74 -31.01
CA PHE A 127 3.11 -15.98 -31.80
C PHE A 127 3.79 -15.30 -32.99
N LYS A 128 3.48 -15.73 -34.22
CA LYS A 128 4.19 -15.34 -35.45
C LYS A 128 3.89 -13.93 -35.98
N GLU A 129 3.19 -13.09 -35.22
CA GLU A 129 3.05 -11.67 -35.54
C GLU A 129 4.26 -10.89 -35.03
N TYR A 130 5.28 -10.84 -35.88
CA TYR A 130 6.53 -10.14 -35.60
C TYR A 130 6.41 -8.66 -35.91
N SER A 131 6.87 -7.82 -34.98
CA SER A 131 6.99 -6.39 -35.25
C SER A 131 8.35 -6.02 -35.83
N VAL A 132 9.39 -6.79 -35.52
CA VAL A 132 10.71 -6.72 -36.17
C VAL A 132 11.48 -8.01 -35.94
N ILE A 133 12.41 -8.35 -36.83
CA ILE A 133 13.35 -9.47 -36.67
C ILE A 133 14.77 -8.89 -36.70
N ILE A 134 15.59 -9.22 -35.69
CA ILE A 134 16.96 -8.70 -35.54
C ILE A 134 17.89 -9.90 -35.40
N ASN A 135 18.80 -10.11 -36.35
CA ASN A 135 19.74 -11.25 -36.36
C ASN A 135 19.04 -12.62 -36.17
N GLY A 136 17.88 -12.81 -36.79
CA GLY A 136 17.08 -14.03 -36.68
C GLY A 136 16.26 -14.16 -35.39
N GLN A 137 16.35 -13.21 -34.46
CA GLN A 137 15.53 -13.16 -33.24
C GLN A 137 14.34 -12.21 -33.44
N PRO A 138 13.09 -12.72 -33.46
CA PRO A 138 11.91 -11.87 -33.58
C PRO A 138 11.63 -11.11 -32.28
N ILE A 139 11.14 -9.87 -32.41
CA ILE A 139 10.38 -9.16 -31.37
C ILE A 139 8.92 -9.21 -31.80
N THR A 140 8.08 -9.87 -30.99
CA THR A 140 6.66 -10.03 -31.33
C THR A 140 5.86 -8.77 -31.03
N LYS A 141 4.69 -8.62 -31.65
CA LYS A 141 3.77 -7.50 -31.37
C LYS A 141 3.46 -7.36 -29.88
N LEU A 142 3.22 -8.48 -29.22
CA LEU A 142 2.89 -8.49 -27.80
C LEU A 142 4.08 -8.09 -26.91
N GLU A 143 5.31 -8.47 -27.28
CA GLU A 143 6.51 -8.00 -26.57
C GLU A 143 6.76 -6.50 -26.78
N PHE A 144 6.47 -5.99 -27.98
CA PHE A 144 6.53 -4.56 -28.27
C PHE A 144 5.52 -3.79 -27.41
N ASP A 145 4.25 -4.23 -27.39
CA ASP A 145 3.19 -3.60 -26.61
C ASP A 145 3.49 -3.65 -25.11
N ALA A 146 3.96 -4.79 -24.58
CA ALA A 146 4.37 -4.91 -23.17
C ALA A 146 5.55 -4.00 -22.80
N LYS A 147 6.51 -3.77 -23.72
CA LYS A 147 7.58 -2.79 -23.52
C LYS A 147 7.06 -1.36 -23.53
N LEU A 148 6.06 -1.07 -24.36
CA LEU A 148 5.41 0.24 -24.44
C LEU A 148 4.60 0.54 -23.18
N GLU A 149 3.93 -0.45 -22.59
CA GLU A 149 3.21 -0.31 -21.32
C GLU A 149 4.14 0.04 -20.14
N LYS A 150 5.39 -0.42 -20.17
CA LYS A 150 6.40 -0.07 -19.15
C LYS A 150 6.89 1.38 -19.25
N VAL A 151 6.63 2.07 -20.37
CA VAL A 151 6.90 3.51 -20.47
C VAL A 151 5.97 4.25 -19.50
N PRO A 152 6.49 5.14 -18.63
CA PRO A 152 5.67 5.95 -17.73
C PRO A 152 4.56 6.68 -18.51
N ALA A 153 3.34 6.72 -17.96
CA ALA A 153 2.15 7.22 -18.66
C ALA A 153 2.37 8.62 -19.28
N GLN A 154 3.09 9.50 -18.58
CA GLN A 154 3.44 10.85 -19.04
C GLN A 154 4.25 10.90 -20.35
N TYR A 155 4.99 9.85 -20.69
CA TYR A 155 5.77 9.76 -21.93
C TYR A 155 5.15 8.82 -22.97
N ARG A 156 4.06 8.12 -22.63
CA ARG A 156 3.48 7.09 -23.48
C ARG A 156 2.75 7.68 -24.69
N ALA A 157 2.06 8.80 -24.51
CA ALA A 157 1.25 9.45 -25.54
C ALA A 157 2.01 9.74 -26.85
N GLN A 158 3.29 10.10 -26.77
CA GLN A 158 4.10 10.38 -27.96
C GLN A 158 4.38 9.13 -28.83
N PHE A 159 4.19 7.93 -28.27
CA PHE A 159 4.44 6.65 -28.91
C PHE A 159 3.14 5.94 -29.35
N GLU A 160 1.97 6.57 -29.22
CA GLU A 160 0.68 5.94 -29.54
C GLU A 160 0.32 6.04 -31.04
N ASN A 161 0.78 7.10 -31.71
CA ASN A 161 0.63 7.26 -33.16
C ASN A 161 1.67 6.41 -33.94
N GLU A 162 1.43 6.19 -35.24
CA GLU A 162 2.28 5.32 -36.07
C GLU A 162 3.75 5.75 -36.10
N ALA A 163 4.01 7.06 -36.24
CA ALA A 163 5.37 7.61 -36.25
C ALA A 163 6.08 7.37 -34.92
N GLY A 164 5.38 7.57 -33.81
CA GLY A 164 5.88 7.32 -32.46
C GLY A 164 6.15 5.85 -32.19
N LYS A 165 5.27 4.94 -32.64
CA LYS A 165 5.51 3.50 -32.57
C LYS A 165 6.75 3.09 -33.35
N LYS A 166 6.95 3.64 -34.55
CA LYS A 166 8.15 3.42 -35.36
C LYS A 166 9.41 3.90 -34.65
N GLN A 167 9.39 5.11 -34.07
CA GLN A 167 10.51 5.63 -33.29
C GLN A 167 10.81 4.77 -32.05
N PHE A 168 9.78 4.30 -31.33
CA PHE A 168 9.98 3.40 -30.20
C PHE A 168 10.57 2.06 -30.65
N MET A 169 10.12 1.52 -31.78
CA MET A 169 10.68 0.31 -32.38
C MET A 169 12.16 0.49 -32.74
N GLU A 170 12.53 1.57 -33.42
CA GLU A 170 13.91 1.88 -33.77
C GLU A 170 14.82 1.93 -32.53
N ARG A 171 14.33 2.50 -31.42
CA ARG A 171 15.07 2.48 -30.13
C ARG A 171 15.27 1.07 -29.58
N LEU A 172 14.27 0.20 -29.69
CA LEU A 172 14.39 -1.20 -29.27
C LEU A 172 15.38 -1.96 -30.14
N VAL A 173 15.36 -1.73 -31.46
CA VAL A 173 16.33 -2.30 -32.41
C VAL A 173 17.74 -1.85 -32.06
N GLN A 174 17.96 -0.55 -31.90
CA GLN A 174 19.25 0.02 -31.54
C GLN A 174 19.77 -0.57 -30.23
N LYS A 175 18.94 -0.64 -29.19
CA LYS A 175 19.31 -1.23 -27.90
C LYS A 175 19.72 -2.70 -28.03
N LYS A 176 19.00 -3.49 -28.84
CA LYS A 176 19.33 -4.90 -29.07
C LYS A 176 20.64 -5.07 -29.82
N LEU A 177 20.87 -4.27 -30.86
CA LEU A 177 22.13 -4.30 -31.63
C LEU A 177 23.34 -3.96 -30.74
N LEU A 178 23.21 -2.94 -29.88
CA LEU A 178 24.26 -2.59 -28.92
C LEU A 178 24.50 -3.71 -27.89
N TYR A 179 23.44 -4.36 -27.41
CA TYR A 179 23.56 -5.50 -26.51
C TYR A 179 24.24 -6.70 -27.18
N ASP A 180 23.87 -7.01 -28.43
CA ASP A 180 24.49 -8.12 -29.19
C ASP A 180 25.97 -7.86 -29.44
N GLU A 181 26.33 -6.62 -29.73
CA GLU A 181 27.73 -6.22 -29.87
C GLU A 181 28.49 -6.34 -28.55
N ALA A 182 27.89 -5.94 -27.42
CA ALA A 182 28.49 -6.12 -26.10
C ALA A 182 28.73 -7.60 -25.77
N VAL A 183 27.80 -8.49 -26.12
CA VAL A 183 27.98 -9.94 -25.97
C VAL A 183 29.08 -10.45 -26.88
N ARG A 184 29.06 -10.08 -28.17
CA ARG A 184 30.05 -10.50 -29.17
C ARG A 184 31.48 -10.08 -28.80
N THR A 185 31.63 -8.90 -28.21
CA THR A 185 32.93 -8.35 -27.78
C THR A 185 33.39 -8.88 -26.43
N GLY A 186 32.59 -9.74 -25.78
CA GLY A 186 32.97 -10.37 -24.52
C GLY A 186 32.87 -9.45 -23.31
N ILE A 187 32.07 -8.36 -23.37
CA ILE A 187 31.82 -7.48 -22.21
C ILE A 187 31.23 -8.30 -21.04
N ALA A 188 30.45 -9.34 -21.33
CA ALA A 188 29.94 -10.26 -20.32
C ALA A 188 31.04 -11.06 -19.58
N ASN A 189 32.28 -11.09 -20.09
CA ASN A 189 33.42 -11.73 -19.43
C ASN A 189 34.27 -10.75 -18.61
N ASP A 190 33.96 -9.45 -18.64
CA ASP A 190 34.68 -8.44 -17.87
C ASP A 190 34.45 -8.66 -16.36
N PRO A 191 35.51 -8.86 -15.55
CA PRO A 191 35.38 -9.07 -14.12
C PRO A 191 34.63 -7.95 -13.38
N ALA A 192 34.78 -6.69 -13.81
CA ALA A 192 34.10 -5.56 -13.18
C ALA A 192 32.60 -5.56 -13.49
N ILE A 193 32.22 -5.92 -14.72
CA ILE A 193 30.80 -6.09 -15.10
C ILE A 193 30.18 -7.27 -14.34
N ASN A 194 30.89 -8.39 -14.25
CA ASN A 194 30.42 -9.55 -13.51
C ASN A 194 30.22 -9.25 -12.03
N GLN A 195 31.16 -8.56 -11.38
CA GLN A 195 30.99 -8.09 -10.01
C GLN A 195 29.76 -7.19 -9.87
N GLN A 196 29.55 -6.25 -10.80
CA GLN A 196 28.38 -5.38 -10.76
C GLN A 196 27.06 -6.16 -10.94
N LEU A 197 27.05 -7.19 -11.77
CA LEU A 197 25.88 -8.07 -11.94
C LEU A 197 25.60 -8.87 -10.67
N ASP A 198 26.63 -9.37 -10.00
CA ASP A 198 26.51 -10.09 -8.73
C ASP A 198 25.99 -9.19 -7.61
N ASP A 199 26.54 -7.98 -7.48
CA ASP A 199 26.07 -6.97 -6.50
C ASP A 199 24.60 -6.59 -6.77
N ASN A 200 24.26 -6.33 -8.04
CA ASN A 200 22.88 -6.03 -8.43
C ASN A 200 21.93 -7.21 -8.18
N ARG A 201 22.37 -8.45 -8.44
CA ARG A 201 21.60 -9.65 -8.16
C ARG A 201 21.34 -9.76 -6.66
N TYR A 202 22.36 -9.55 -5.84
CA TYR A 202 22.25 -9.54 -4.37
C TYR A 202 21.19 -8.53 -3.90
N ASP A 203 21.28 -7.29 -4.36
CA ASP A 203 20.34 -6.21 -4.00
C ASP A 203 18.91 -6.49 -4.44
N ILE A 204 18.71 -6.98 -5.66
CA ILE A 204 17.39 -7.34 -6.19
C ILE A 204 16.78 -8.47 -5.36
N MET A 205 17.57 -9.48 -4.98
CA MET A 205 17.09 -10.59 -4.15
C MET A 205 16.69 -10.12 -2.76
N ILE A 206 17.46 -9.24 -2.11
CA ILE A 206 17.10 -8.63 -0.82
C ILE A 206 15.82 -7.82 -0.95
N ARG A 207 15.70 -6.98 -1.98
CA ARG A 207 14.49 -6.18 -2.22
C ARG A 207 13.26 -7.06 -2.47
N GLY A 208 13.44 -8.15 -3.21
CA GLY A 208 12.39 -9.14 -3.46
C GLY A 208 11.92 -9.83 -2.17
N LEU A 209 12.87 -10.26 -1.33
CA LEU A 209 12.57 -10.84 -0.01
C LEU A 209 11.85 -9.83 0.89
N TYR A 210 12.35 -8.59 0.98
CA TYR A 210 11.72 -7.53 1.75
C TYR A 210 10.29 -7.27 1.26
N ASN A 211 10.08 -7.15 -0.05
CA ASN A 211 8.74 -6.94 -0.57
C ASN A 211 7.79 -8.10 -0.21
N LYS A 212 8.25 -9.34 -0.37
CA LYS A 212 7.45 -10.56 -0.10
C LYS A 212 7.12 -10.75 1.37
N GLU A 213 8.12 -10.63 2.23
CA GLU A 213 8.02 -10.98 3.65
C GLU A 213 7.62 -9.79 4.53
N VAL A 214 7.94 -8.57 4.10
CA VAL A 214 7.69 -7.34 4.87
C VAL A 214 6.56 -6.54 4.21
N THR A 215 6.73 -6.05 2.99
CA THR A 215 5.77 -5.09 2.39
C THR A 215 4.39 -5.70 2.15
N LEU A 216 4.30 -6.80 1.42
CA LEU A 216 3.03 -7.42 1.03
C LEU A 216 2.23 -7.94 2.23
N LYS A 217 2.92 -8.40 3.28
CA LYS A 217 2.31 -8.90 4.53
C LYS A 217 1.91 -7.79 5.52
N SER A 218 2.20 -6.52 5.22
CA SER A 218 1.96 -5.41 6.15
C SER A 218 0.69 -4.62 5.88
N GLN A 219 -0.07 -4.94 4.84
CA GLN A 219 -1.27 -4.18 4.49
C GLN A 219 -2.38 -4.35 5.55
N PRO A 220 -2.86 -3.27 6.21
CA PRO A 220 -3.95 -3.35 7.16
C PRO A 220 -5.29 -3.56 6.45
N ALA A 221 -6.17 -4.34 7.08
CA ALA A 221 -7.55 -4.47 6.62
C ALA A 221 -8.31 -3.18 6.94
N GLU A 222 -9.27 -2.78 6.10
CA GLU A 222 -10.03 -1.54 6.31
C GLU A 222 -10.75 -1.48 7.67
N GLU A 223 -11.32 -2.62 8.10
CA GLU A 223 -11.99 -2.73 9.41
C GLU A 223 -11.05 -2.45 10.58
N GLU A 224 -9.78 -2.83 10.46
CA GLU A 224 -8.77 -2.54 11.46
C GLU A 224 -8.42 -1.04 11.49
N VAL A 225 -8.29 -0.42 10.32
CA VAL A 225 -8.06 1.04 10.20
C VAL A 225 -9.24 1.79 10.84
N LYS A 226 -10.48 1.34 10.60
CA LYS A 226 -11.70 1.91 11.20
C LYS A 226 -11.73 1.72 12.72
N LYS A 227 -11.38 0.54 13.21
CA LYS A 227 -11.26 0.27 14.66
C LYS A 227 -10.20 1.14 15.32
N ASN A 228 -9.05 1.32 14.67
CA ASN A 228 -7.99 2.20 15.17
C ASN A 228 -8.45 3.67 15.24
N TYR A 229 -9.15 4.16 14.21
CA TYR A 229 -9.77 5.50 14.24
C TYR A 229 -10.73 5.66 15.42
N GLN A 230 -11.63 4.70 15.62
CA GLN A 230 -12.60 4.74 16.72
C GLN A 230 -11.92 4.74 18.09
N ALA A 231 -10.93 3.88 18.30
CA ALA A 231 -10.17 3.79 19.55
C ALA A 231 -9.39 5.09 19.83
N ASN A 232 -8.94 5.79 18.78
CA ASN A 232 -8.10 6.98 18.88
C ASN A 232 -8.83 8.26 18.45
N LYS A 233 -10.16 8.29 18.49
CA LYS A 233 -10.98 9.39 17.94
C LYS A 233 -10.61 10.76 18.52
N ASN A 234 -10.17 10.80 19.77
CA ASN A 234 -9.74 12.02 20.44
C ASN A 234 -8.47 12.65 19.83
N ASN A 235 -7.61 11.86 19.17
CA ASN A 235 -6.41 12.37 18.48
C ASN A 235 -6.78 13.15 17.21
N TYR A 236 -8.02 13.01 16.74
CA TYR A 236 -8.54 13.67 15.54
C TYR A 236 -9.50 14.81 15.88
N LYS A 237 -9.49 15.27 17.12
CA LYS A 237 -10.22 16.44 17.55
C LYS A 237 -9.63 17.69 16.90
N ILE A 238 -10.50 18.50 16.30
CA ILE A 238 -10.22 19.86 15.90
C ILE A 238 -11.05 20.80 16.77
N ALA A 239 -10.65 22.06 16.88
CA ALA A 239 -11.46 22.98 17.66
C ALA A 239 -12.86 23.11 17.05
N GLU A 240 -13.91 23.09 17.89
CA GLU A 240 -15.26 23.42 17.41
C GLU A 240 -15.24 24.82 16.79
N GLN A 241 -15.96 25.03 15.69
CA GLN A 241 -15.98 26.33 15.01
C GLN A 241 -17.36 26.99 15.06
N VAL A 242 -17.35 28.31 15.25
CA VAL A 242 -18.54 29.17 15.18
C VAL A 242 -18.24 30.40 14.34
N LYS A 243 -19.28 30.94 13.70
CA LYS A 243 -19.28 32.31 13.20
C LYS A 243 -20.11 33.16 14.16
N ALA A 244 -19.58 34.28 14.62
CA ALA A 244 -20.22 35.10 15.65
C ALA A 244 -20.08 36.60 15.39
N ARG A 245 -20.90 37.37 16.12
CA ARG A 245 -20.78 38.83 16.23
C ARG A 245 -20.76 39.25 17.69
N ASN A 246 -20.13 40.37 18.02
CA ASN A 246 -20.10 40.95 19.35
C ASN A 246 -20.51 42.44 19.38
N ILE A 247 -20.93 42.89 20.55
CA ILE A 247 -21.03 44.29 20.95
C ILE A 247 -20.32 44.39 22.29
N ILE A 248 -19.23 45.14 22.33
CA ILE A 248 -18.38 45.33 23.51
C ILE A 248 -18.73 46.67 24.14
N LEU A 249 -18.99 46.68 25.44
CA LEU A 249 -19.53 47.81 26.19
C LEU A 249 -18.74 48.00 27.48
N ASN A 250 -18.61 49.24 27.95
CA ASN A 250 -17.78 49.55 29.11
C ASN A 250 -18.47 49.15 30.41
N THR A 251 -19.80 49.26 30.47
CA THR A 251 -20.57 49.00 31.69
C THR A 251 -21.63 47.93 31.51
N ARG A 252 -22.02 47.31 32.62
CA ARG A 252 -23.11 46.31 32.65
C ARG A 252 -24.44 46.92 32.23
N ALA A 253 -24.73 48.15 32.67
CA ALA A 253 -25.97 48.85 32.37
C ALA A 253 -26.13 49.11 30.86
N GLU A 254 -25.06 49.51 30.17
CA GLU A 254 -25.06 49.63 28.71
C GLU A 254 -25.35 48.28 28.04
N ALA A 255 -24.73 47.21 28.53
CA ALA A 255 -24.94 45.86 28.01
C ALA A 255 -26.37 45.35 28.22
N GLU A 256 -27.01 45.68 29.34
CA GLU A 256 -28.43 45.37 29.60
C GLU A 256 -29.36 46.11 28.64
N ASN A 257 -29.10 47.40 28.40
CA ASN A 257 -29.86 48.21 27.46
C ASN A 257 -29.71 47.71 26.01
N VAL A 258 -28.49 47.46 25.56
CA VAL A 258 -28.22 46.93 24.20
C VAL A 258 -28.82 45.54 24.05
N LEU A 259 -28.74 44.67 25.06
CA LEU A 259 -29.34 43.34 25.01
C LEU A 259 -30.86 43.43 24.85
N LYS A 260 -31.53 44.35 25.57
CA LYS A 260 -32.98 44.57 25.47
C LYS A 260 -33.36 44.98 24.05
N LEU A 261 -32.66 45.97 23.48
CA LEU A 261 -32.89 46.43 22.10
C LEU A 261 -32.63 45.33 21.07
N ALA A 262 -31.54 44.59 21.22
CA ALA A 262 -31.16 43.52 20.29
C ALA A 262 -32.18 42.37 20.30
N LYS A 263 -32.79 42.07 21.46
CA LYS A 263 -33.86 41.05 21.59
C LYS A 263 -35.18 41.49 20.95
N MET A 264 -35.49 42.78 20.90
CA MET A 264 -36.72 43.29 20.27
C MET A 264 -36.76 43.01 18.76
N LYS A 265 -35.65 43.27 18.06
CA LYS A 265 -35.54 42.96 16.63
C LYS A 265 -34.14 42.48 16.27
N LYS A 266 -34.03 41.19 15.90
CA LYS A 266 -32.74 40.54 15.61
C LYS A 266 -31.92 41.19 14.48
N SER A 267 -32.57 41.91 13.57
CA SER A 267 -31.92 42.65 12.48
C SER A 267 -31.17 43.88 12.96
N PHE A 268 -31.45 44.39 14.16
CA PHE A 268 -30.77 45.57 14.71
C PHE A 268 -29.38 45.31 15.23
N PHE A 269 -28.97 44.05 15.40
CA PHE A 269 -27.69 43.73 16.03
C PHE A 269 -26.51 44.45 15.38
N ASP A 270 -26.47 44.51 14.05
CA ASP A 270 -25.35 45.09 13.30
C ASP A 270 -25.31 46.61 13.49
N SER A 271 -26.47 47.29 13.45
CA SER A 271 -26.57 48.73 13.72
C SER A 271 -26.28 49.07 15.18
N LEU A 272 -26.69 48.22 16.13
CA LEU A 272 -26.37 48.39 17.55
C LEU A 272 -24.86 48.21 17.78
N ALA A 273 -24.22 47.26 17.09
CA ALA A 273 -22.78 47.08 17.14
C ALA A 273 -22.04 48.32 16.59
N MET A 274 -22.46 48.84 15.43
CA MET A 274 -21.88 50.06 14.84
C MET A 274 -22.06 51.29 15.73
N LYS A 275 -23.20 51.39 16.44
CA LYS A 275 -23.54 52.57 17.25
C LYS A 275 -22.96 52.55 18.66
N PHE A 276 -22.95 51.39 19.31
CA PHE A 276 -22.66 51.29 20.75
C PHE A 276 -21.38 50.52 21.07
N SER A 277 -20.87 49.69 20.16
CA SER A 277 -19.70 48.85 20.48
C SER A 277 -18.42 49.68 20.52
N VAL A 278 -17.61 49.49 21.56
CA VAL A 278 -16.27 50.08 21.69
C VAL A 278 -15.18 49.17 21.12
N SER A 279 -15.54 48.17 20.32
CA SER A 279 -14.59 47.26 19.65
C SER A 279 -14.25 47.72 18.25
N ASP A 280 -13.05 47.36 17.78
CA ASP A 280 -12.57 47.73 16.44
C ASP A 280 -13.46 47.21 15.31
N ASN A 281 -14.10 46.05 15.50
CA ASN A 281 -15.01 45.46 14.52
C ASN A 281 -16.42 46.09 14.52
N SER A 282 -16.68 47.14 15.30
CA SER A 282 -17.97 47.84 15.38
C SER A 282 -18.46 48.30 14.00
N HIS A 283 -17.59 48.91 13.20
CA HIS A 283 -17.88 49.37 11.84
C HIS A 283 -18.32 48.26 10.87
N ARG A 284 -18.02 46.99 11.20
CA ARG A 284 -18.45 45.80 10.46
C ARG A 284 -19.64 45.09 11.12
N GLY A 285 -20.41 45.82 11.92
CA GLY A 285 -21.54 45.26 12.65
C GLY A 285 -21.11 44.25 13.72
N GLY A 286 -19.89 44.38 14.24
CA GLY A 286 -19.34 43.48 15.25
C GLY A 286 -18.94 42.10 14.71
N ASP A 287 -18.68 41.95 13.40
CA ASP A 287 -18.28 40.67 12.82
C ASP A 287 -16.98 40.15 13.44
N MET A 288 -17.02 38.94 14.00
CA MET A 288 -15.86 38.26 14.58
C MET A 288 -15.24 37.25 13.62
N GLY A 289 -15.84 37.04 12.44
CA GLY A 289 -15.40 35.99 11.54
C GLY A 289 -15.64 34.58 12.11
N GLN A 290 -14.77 33.66 11.72
CA GLN A 290 -14.80 32.26 12.16
C GLN A 290 -13.88 32.09 13.37
N LEU A 291 -14.43 31.57 14.46
CA LEU A 291 -13.75 31.39 15.74
C LEU A 291 -13.67 29.91 16.05
N ASN A 292 -12.50 29.47 16.46
CA ASN A 292 -12.29 28.17 17.09
C ASN A 292 -12.59 28.27 18.59
N ARG A 293 -13.08 27.17 19.17
CA ARG A 293 -13.20 27.06 20.62
C ARG A 293 -11.81 27.17 21.24
N GLY A 294 -11.68 28.04 22.23
CA GLY A 294 -10.40 28.39 22.87
C GLY A 294 -9.75 29.67 22.33
N ASP A 295 -10.12 30.16 21.14
CA ASP A 295 -9.61 31.45 20.63
C ASP A 295 -10.03 32.63 21.53
N ASN A 296 -11.17 32.49 22.21
CA ASN A 296 -11.67 33.48 23.16
C ASN A 296 -12.33 32.80 24.37
N PRO A 297 -11.54 32.38 25.38
CA PRO A 297 -12.02 31.59 26.51
C PRO A 297 -13.18 32.23 27.29
N ASP A 298 -13.17 33.56 27.43
CA ASP A 298 -14.24 34.30 28.14
C ASP A 298 -15.59 34.17 27.43
N LEU A 299 -15.58 34.02 26.10
CA LEU A 299 -16.79 33.90 25.28
C LEU A 299 -17.15 32.45 24.96
N ASP A 300 -16.32 31.48 25.29
CA ASP A 300 -16.51 30.08 24.87
C ASP A 300 -17.83 29.49 25.39
N GLN A 301 -18.15 29.73 26.66
CA GLN A 301 -19.37 29.22 27.28
C GLN A 301 -20.63 29.80 26.59
N ALA A 302 -20.55 31.07 26.21
CA ALA A 302 -21.60 31.77 25.50
C ALA A 302 -21.73 31.25 24.05
N LEU A 303 -20.62 31.16 23.33
CA LEU A 303 -20.60 30.86 21.90
C LEU A 303 -20.75 29.37 21.59
N PHE A 304 -20.18 28.46 22.38
CA PHE A 304 -20.18 27.02 22.06
C PHE A 304 -21.22 26.23 22.84
N VAL A 305 -21.56 26.62 24.08
CA VAL A 305 -22.39 25.79 24.97
C VAL A 305 -23.83 26.29 25.10
N LYS A 306 -24.04 27.55 25.48
CA LYS A 306 -25.35 28.03 26.01
C LYS A 306 -26.33 28.65 25.01
N THR A 307 -26.05 28.59 23.70
CA THR A 307 -26.86 29.32 22.71
C THR A 307 -27.21 28.47 21.50
N PRO A 308 -28.39 28.62 20.89
CA PRO A 308 -28.73 28.15 19.54
C PRO A 308 -28.30 29.12 18.42
N LYS A 309 -28.23 28.64 17.17
CA LYS A 309 -27.95 29.48 15.98
C LYS A 309 -28.90 30.68 15.90
N GLY A 310 -28.37 31.86 15.62
CA GLY A 310 -29.13 33.09 15.38
C GLY A 310 -29.74 33.72 16.62
N LYS A 311 -29.48 33.18 17.82
CA LYS A 311 -29.91 33.79 19.09
C LYS A 311 -28.81 34.71 19.64
N ILE A 312 -29.27 35.80 20.23
CA ILE A 312 -28.43 36.76 20.97
C ILE A 312 -28.23 36.17 22.37
N LEU A 313 -26.98 36.19 22.82
CA LEU A 313 -26.54 35.71 24.12
C LEU A 313 -26.83 36.71 25.23
N SER A 314 -26.82 36.21 26.46
CA SER A 314 -26.75 37.04 27.65
C SER A 314 -25.42 37.81 27.70
N ILE A 315 -25.40 38.85 28.51
CA ILE A 315 -24.20 39.62 28.80
C ILE A 315 -23.13 38.69 29.35
N THR A 316 -21.96 38.70 28.71
CA THR A 316 -20.79 37.94 29.12
C THR A 316 -19.74 38.92 29.62
N PRO A 317 -19.33 38.88 30.90
CA PRO A 317 -18.23 39.70 31.40
C PRO A 317 -16.93 39.37 30.66
N ILE A 318 -16.20 40.39 30.24
CA ILE A 318 -14.88 40.32 29.61
C ILE A 318 -14.03 41.43 30.23
N SER A 319 -13.47 41.15 31.41
CA SER A 319 -12.94 42.17 32.33
C SER A 319 -12.02 43.19 31.63
N PRO A 320 -12.22 44.51 31.85
CA PRO A 320 -13.22 45.16 32.71
C PRO A 320 -14.58 45.44 32.02
N LYS A 321 -14.78 44.94 30.80
CA LYS A 321 -15.91 45.25 29.92
C LYS A 321 -16.98 44.17 29.93
N TYR A 322 -18.02 44.38 29.12
CA TYR A 322 -19.12 43.45 28.91
C TYR A 322 -19.37 43.21 27.43
N ALA A 323 -19.64 41.96 27.06
CA ALA A 323 -19.94 41.56 25.70
C ALA A 323 -21.38 41.07 25.56
N VAL A 324 -22.11 41.62 24.59
CA VAL A 324 -23.33 41.01 24.06
C VAL A 324 -22.96 40.31 22.76
N VAL A 325 -23.10 38.99 22.70
CA VAL A 325 -22.68 38.18 21.55
C VAL A 325 -23.86 37.58 20.80
N LYS A 326 -23.70 37.31 19.51
CA LYS A 326 -24.71 36.67 18.67
C LYS A 326 -24.04 35.60 17.82
N ARG A 327 -24.47 34.35 17.99
CA ARG A 327 -23.94 33.26 17.17
C ARG A 327 -24.64 33.20 15.83
N ILE A 328 -23.89 33.39 14.75
CA ILE A 328 -24.38 33.35 13.37
C ILE A 328 -24.47 31.91 12.87
N LYS A 329 -23.43 31.11 13.11
CA LYS A 329 -23.36 29.70 12.73
C LYS A 329 -22.53 28.95 13.78
N LYS A 330 -22.86 27.68 13.98
CA LYS A 330 -22.03 26.71 14.71
C LYS A 330 -21.93 25.48 13.83
N ASP A 331 -20.75 24.90 13.74
CA ASP A 331 -20.61 23.61 13.09
C ASP A 331 -21.43 22.57 13.83
N LYS A 332 -22.19 21.79 13.07
CA LYS A 332 -23.09 20.80 13.60
C LYS A 332 -22.42 19.45 13.55
N SER A 333 -22.81 18.57 14.47
CA SER A 333 -22.57 17.15 14.30
C SER A 333 -23.19 16.69 12.98
N LYS A 334 -22.41 15.94 12.21
CA LYS A 334 -22.86 15.30 10.99
C LYS A 334 -22.92 13.80 11.20
N LEU A 335 -23.76 13.15 10.42
CA LEU A 335 -23.82 11.70 10.33
C LEU A 335 -23.41 11.33 8.91
N HIS A 336 -22.50 10.38 8.77
CA HIS A 336 -22.32 9.73 7.47
C HIS A 336 -23.36 8.62 7.39
N LEU A 337 -24.33 8.78 6.50
CA LEU A 337 -25.45 7.86 6.37
C LEU A 337 -25.41 7.13 5.03
N ARG A 338 -25.86 5.89 5.06
CA ARG A 338 -26.31 5.18 3.86
C ARG A 338 -27.78 4.85 3.99
N TRP A 339 -28.47 4.74 2.87
CA TRP A 339 -29.87 4.35 2.87
C TRP A 339 -30.25 3.41 1.74
N MET A 340 -31.31 2.65 1.97
CA MET A 340 -32.02 1.92 0.94
C MET A 340 -33.45 2.40 0.92
N VAL A 341 -33.96 2.76 -0.26
CA VAL A 341 -35.30 3.31 -0.43
C VAL A 341 -36.17 2.28 -1.14
N PHE A 342 -37.43 2.17 -0.71
CA PHE A 342 -38.40 1.20 -1.21
C PHE A 342 -39.75 1.90 -1.44
N ASN A 343 -40.48 1.44 -2.45
CA ASN A 343 -41.82 1.96 -2.73
C ASN A 343 -42.83 1.52 -1.66
N THR A 344 -42.64 0.34 -1.06
CA THR A 344 -43.55 -0.23 -0.06
C THR A 344 -42.86 -0.61 1.24
N GLU A 345 -43.63 -0.62 2.34
CA GLU A 345 -43.13 -1.06 3.66
C GLU A 345 -42.77 -2.55 3.66
N ALA A 346 -43.49 -3.35 2.87
CA ALA A 346 -43.27 -4.79 2.79
C ALA A 346 -41.89 -5.13 2.19
N GLU A 347 -41.48 -4.43 1.13
CA GLU A 347 -40.15 -4.57 0.52
C GLU A 347 -39.05 -4.18 1.51
N ALA A 348 -39.23 -3.06 2.21
CA ALA A 348 -38.28 -2.62 3.23
C ALA A 348 -38.19 -3.64 4.39
N LYS A 349 -39.31 -4.22 4.85
CA LYS A 349 -39.29 -5.28 5.88
C LYS A 349 -38.51 -6.51 5.43
N LYS A 350 -38.64 -6.92 4.16
CA LYS A 350 -37.86 -8.03 3.59
C LYS A 350 -36.36 -7.73 3.62
N ALA A 351 -35.95 -6.53 3.20
CA ALA A 351 -34.55 -6.14 3.23
C ALA A 351 -33.98 -6.09 4.67
N VAL A 352 -34.76 -5.65 5.66
CA VAL A 352 -34.34 -5.74 7.08
C VAL A 352 -34.15 -7.18 7.53
N ALA A 353 -35.03 -8.10 7.13
CA ALA A 353 -34.90 -9.52 7.48
C ALA A 353 -33.64 -10.14 6.85
N GLU A 354 -33.33 -9.79 5.60
CA GLU A 354 -32.11 -10.23 4.92
C GLU A 354 -30.84 -9.68 5.57
N LEU A 355 -30.84 -8.41 5.97
CA LEU A 355 -29.73 -7.82 6.73
C LEU A 355 -29.54 -8.47 8.10
N LYS A 356 -30.61 -8.92 8.77
CA LYS A 356 -30.48 -9.64 10.04
C LYS A 356 -29.79 -10.99 9.87
N ALA A 357 -30.03 -11.67 8.74
CA ALA A 357 -29.33 -12.90 8.41
C ALA A 357 -27.89 -12.64 7.91
N ASN A 358 -27.69 -11.55 7.17
CA ASN A 358 -26.41 -11.19 6.54
C ASN A 358 -26.08 -9.69 6.76
N PRO A 359 -25.57 -9.29 7.94
CA PRO A 359 -25.36 -7.88 8.29
C PRO A 359 -24.41 -7.11 7.36
N ASP A 360 -23.46 -7.82 6.73
CA ASP A 360 -22.44 -7.21 5.86
C ASP A 360 -22.93 -6.96 4.43
N GLN A 361 -24.16 -7.36 4.08
CA GLN A 361 -24.69 -7.25 2.71
C GLN A 361 -25.39 -5.93 2.40
N PHE A 362 -25.35 -4.94 3.30
CA PHE A 362 -26.03 -3.66 3.09
C PHE A 362 -25.72 -3.02 1.74
N ASP A 363 -24.44 -3.00 1.35
CA ASP A 363 -24.00 -2.37 0.11
C ASP A 363 -24.55 -3.09 -1.13
N SER A 364 -24.55 -4.43 -1.11
CA SER A 364 -25.09 -5.24 -2.21
C SER A 364 -26.61 -5.08 -2.32
N LEU A 365 -27.32 -5.09 -1.19
CA LEU A 365 -28.77 -4.89 -1.16
C LEU A 365 -29.16 -3.49 -1.60
N ALA A 366 -28.38 -2.47 -1.24
CA ALA A 366 -28.63 -1.10 -1.66
C ALA A 366 -28.53 -0.94 -3.18
N GLY A 367 -27.51 -1.54 -3.80
CA GLY A 367 -27.38 -1.51 -5.26
C GLY A 367 -28.46 -2.29 -6.01
N LYS A 368 -28.97 -3.38 -5.41
CA LYS A 368 -29.95 -4.27 -6.06
C LYS A 368 -31.41 -3.85 -5.85
N LEU A 369 -31.75 -3.45 -4.63
CA LEU A 369 -33.15 -3.32 -4.18
C LEU A 369 -33.60 -1.86 -4.02
N SER A 370 -32.67 -0.92 -3.86
CA SER A 370 -33.04 0.49 -3.65
C SER A 370 -33.63 1.10 -4.91
N VAL A 371 -34.76 1.81 -4.77
CA VAL A 371 -35.38 2.58 -5.85
C VAL A 371 -34.76 3.98 -6.02
N ASP A 372 -33.86 4.38 -5.12
CA ASP A 372 -33.14 5.65 -5.23
C ASP A 372 -31.98 5.57 -6.24
N ALA A 373 -32.26 5.98 -7.48
CA ALA A 373 -31.29 5.98 -8.56
C ALA A 373 -30.06 6.87 -8.28
N ALA A 374 -30.18 7.90 -7.43
CA ALA A 374 -29.07 8.82 -7.16
C ALA A 374 -27.94 8.19 -6.32
N THR A 375 -28.29 7.23 -5.46
CA THR A 375 -27.33 6.62 -4.52
C THR A 375 -27.18 5.12 -4.65
N LYS A 376 -28.07 4.41 -5.36
CA LYS A 376 -28.00 2.93 -5.48
C LYS A 376 -26.64 2.45 -6.00
N ASP A 377 -26.05 3.14 -6.98
CA ASP A 377 -24.75 2.76 -7.58
C ASP A 377 -23.56 3.08 -6.65
N LYS A 378 -23.83 3.79 -5.55
CA LYS A 378 -22.90 4.13 -4.48
C LYS A 378 -23.29 3.44 -3.18
N ALA A 379 -23.93 2.27 -3.26
CA ALA A 379 -24.35 1.51 -2.09
C ALA A 379 -25.25 2.30 -1.11
N GLY A 380 -26.05 3.22 -1.65
CA GLY A 380 -26.94 4.05 -0.85
C GLY A 380 -26.26 5.22 -0.14
N ASP A 381 -25.01 5.57 -0.48
CA ASP A 381 -24.24 6.56 0.25
C ASP A 381 -24.78 7.99 0.09
N LEU A 382 -25.21 8.58 1.21
CA LEU A 382 -25.65 9.99 1.32
C LEU A 382 -24.50 10.93 1.70
N GLY A 383 -23.34 10.38 2.05
CA GLY A 383 -22.22 11.12 2.59
C GLY A 383 -22.52 11.73 3.96
N LEU A 384 -21.76 12.77 4.30
CA LEU A 384 -21.90 13.51 5.56
C LEU A 384 -23.06 14.49 5.50
N VAL A 385 -24.14 14.15 6.21
CA VAL A 385 -25.35 14.96 6.28
C VAL A 385 -25.55 15.59 7.66
N ASP A 386 -26.16 16.76 7.69
CA ASP A 386 -26.68 17.39 8.91
C ASP A 386 -28.23 17.34 8.97
N LYS A 387 -28.81 17.73 10.10
CA LYS A 387 -30.26 17.75 10.33
C LYS A 387 -31.06 18.62 9.33
N SER A 388 -30.41 19.52 8.58
CA SER A 388 -31.09 20.29 7.51
C SER A 388 -31.07 19.61 6.15
N GLN A 389 -30.19 18.64 5.93
CA GLN A 389 -30.03 17.94 4.65
C GLN A 389 -30.86 16.65 4.57
N VAL A 390 -31.30 16.12 5.71
CA VAL A 390 -32.17 14.94 5.80
C VAL A 390 -33.32 15.20 6.76
N ASP A 391 -34.41 14.46 6.60
CA ASP A 391 -35.60 14.59 7.45
C ASP A 391 -35.24 14.47 8.95
N SER A 392 -35.88 15.32 9.77
CA SER A 392 -35.56 15.44 11.20
C SER A 392 -35.82 14.16 11.99
N LYS A 393 -36.85 13.37 11.63
CA LYS A 393 -37.15 12.10 12.32
C LYS A 393 -36.12 11.05 11.96
N ILE A 394 -35.73 11.02 10.69
CA ILE A 394 -34.69 10.14 10.16
C ILE A 394 -33.34 10.42 10.81
N PHE A 395 -32.90 11.68 10.82
CA PHE A 395 -31.64 12.07 11.47
C PHE A 395 -31.63 11.70 12.95
N ALA A 396 -32.75 11.89 13.65
CA ALA A 396 -32.88 11.52 15.06
C ALA A 396 -32.86 10.00 15.29
N ALA A 397 -33.45 9.21 14.39
CA ALA A 397 -33.42 7.75 14.45
C ALA A 397 -32.00 7.23 14.19
N ALA A 398 -31.36 7.67 13.11
CA ALA A 398 -30.01 7.28 12.76
C ALA A 398 -28.98 7.70 13.83
N GLY A 399 -29.14 8.89 14.42
CA GLY A 399 -28.25 9.39 15.48
C GLY A 399 -28.26 8.55 16.76
N LYS A 400 -29.24 7.67 16.98
CA LYS A 400 -29.30 6.74 18.12
C LYS A 400 -28.59 5.42 17.87
N LEU A 401 -28.31 5.09 16.61
CA LEU A 401 -27.64 3.84 16.22
C LEU A 401 -26.16 3.87 16.63
N LYS A 402 -25.55 2.71 16.90
CA LYS A 402 -24.08 2.62 17.01
C LYS A 402 -23.46 2.71 15.62
N ASP A 403 -22.23 3.20 15.52
CA ASP A 403 -21.48 3.24 14.25
C ASP A 403 -21.49 1.83 13.60
N GLY A 404 -21.78 1.77 12.30
CA GLY A 404 -21.98 0.53 11.53
C GLY A 404 -23.39 -0.07 11.59
N ALA A 405 -24.23 0.32 12.56
CA ALA A 405 -25.58 -0.24 12.70
C ALA A 405 -26.61 0.39 11.75
N TYR A 406 -27.71 -0.33 11.54
CA TYR A 406 -28.84 0.12 10.72
C TYR A 406 -30.17 0.07 11.47
N THR A 407 -31.17 0.81 10.97
CA THR A 407 -32.52 0.84 11.52
C THR A 407 -33.19 -0.52 11.41
N GLN A 408 -33.65 -1.06 12.54
CA GLN A 408 -34.27 -2.38 12.62
C GLN A 408 -35.74 -2.43 12.14
N ALA A 409 -36.30 -1.28 11.76
CA ALA A 409 -37.63 -1.14 11.19
C ALA A 409 -37.58 -0.09 10.06
N PRO A 410 -38.37 -0.25 8.98
CA PRO A 410 -38.47 0.76 7.93
C PRO A 410 -38.94 2.10 8.48
N VAL A 411 -38.33 3.18 8.00
CA VAL A 411 -38.69 4.55 8.36
C VAL A 411 -39.42 5.18 7.18
N LYS A 412 -40.66 5.65 7.41
CA LYS A 412 -41.45 6.32 6.37
C LYS A 412 -40.78 7.64 5.95
N TYR A 413 -40.62 7.82 4.64
CA TYR A 413 -40.02 9.00 4.01
C TYR A 413 -40.93 9.46 2.87
N PHE A 414 -41.62 10.58 3.06
CA PHE A 414 -42.71 11.03 2.17
C PHE A 414 -43.73 9.89 1.92
N THR A 415 -43.83 9.41 0.68
CA THR A 415 -44.71 8.30 0.25
C THR A 415 -43.99 6.94 0.23
N GLN A 416 -42.70 6.91 0.51
CA GLN A 416 -41.82 5.74 0.44
C GLN A 416 -41.34 5.30 1.84
N TYR A 417 -40.53 4.25 1.87
CA TYR A 417 -39.91 3.72 3.08
C TYR A 417 -38.41 3.57 2.89
N ALA A 418 -37.63 3.81 3.95
CA ALA A 418 -36.19 3.68 3.91
C ALA A 418 -35.61 2.94 5.11
N ILE A 419 -34.51 2.25 4.88
CA ILE A 419 -33.64 1.67 5.92
C ILE A 419 -32.37 2.50 5.93
N TYR A 420 -31.97 3.00 7.10
CA TYR A 420 -30.76 3.81 7.25
C TYR A 420 -29.67 3.04 7.97
N LYS A 421 -28.44 3.14 7.48
CA LYS A 421 -27.22 2.70 8.16
C LYS A 421 -26.39 3.92 8.53
N ILE A 422 -25.81 3.92 9.72
CA ILE A 422 -24.84 4.93 10.12
C ILE A 422 -23.43 4.39 9.90
N GLU A 423 -22.61 5.10 9.13
CA GLU A 423 -21.21 4.74 8.95
C GLU A 423 -20.35 5.34 10.07
N GLU A 424 -20.55 6.63 10.34
CA GLU A 424 -19.89 7.33 11.43
C GLU A 424 -20.76 8.47 11.98
N LYS A 425 -20.61 8.70 13.29
CA LYS A 425 -21.00 9.96 13.93
C LYS A 425 -19.80 10.89 13.98
N THR A 426 -19.93 12.08 13.43
CA THR A 426 -18.86 13.08 13.47
C THR A 426 -19.36 14.28 14.26
N PRO A 427 -19.05 14.36 15.58
CA PRO A 427 -19.34 15.55 16.36
C PRO A 427 -18.66 16.76 15.72
N ALA A 428 -19.24 17.94 15.93
CA ALA A 428 -18.54 19.17 15.58
C ALA A 428 -17.16 19.18 16.27
N GLY A 429 -16.13 19.57 15.54
CA GLY A 429 -14.77 19.56 16.08
C GLY A 429 -14.02 18.22 15.96
N PHE A 430 -14.34 17.36 14.99
CA PHE A 430 -13.55 16.15 14.72
C PHE A 430 -13.31 15.98 13.21
N LYS A 431 -12.13 15.47 12.83
CA LYS A 431 -11.91 14.96 11.47
C LYS A 431 -12.68 13.66 11.29
N THR A 432 -13.13 13.40 10.06
CA THR A 432 -13.88 12.19 9.68
C THR A 432 -12.92 11.02 9.45
N PHE A 433 -13.43 9.78 9.47
CA PHE A 433 -12.63 8.60 9.12
C PHE A 433 -11.96 8.77 7.76
N ASP A 434 -12.72 9.18 6.74
CA ASP A 434 -12.22 9.35 5.37
C ASP A 434 -11.06 10.35 5.28
N GLN A 435 -11.09 11.42 6.08
CA GLN A 435 -10.03 12.43 6.13
C GLN A 435 -8.72 11.90 6.71
N VAL A 436 -8.78 10.88 7.56
CA VAL A 436 -7.60 10.37 8.28
C VAL A 436 -7.26 8.91 7.96
N LYS A 437 -8.08 8.22 7.16
CA LYS A 437 -7.91 6.80 6.77
C LYS A 437 -6.52 6.53 6.20
N GLY A 438 -6.05 7.39 5.29
CA GLY A 438 -4.72 7.26 4.68
C GLY A 438 -3.58 7.41 5.70
N GLN A 439 -3.71 8.35 6.64
CA GLN A 439 -2.73 8.55 7.71
C GLN A 439 -2.66 7.32 8.64
N ILE A 440 -3.82 6.81 9.06
CA ILE A 440 -3.91 5.65 9.96
C ILE A 440 -3.39 4.40 9.27
N SER A 441 -3.84 4.14 8.04
CA SER A 441 -3.41 2.98 7.25
C SER A 441 -1.89 3.01 7.04
N GLY A 442 -1.34 4.15 6.65
CA GLY A 442 0.11 4.30 6.47
C GLY A 442 0.89 4.12 7.76
N GLN A 443 0.37 4.57 8.91
CA GLN A 443 1.02 4.34 10.20
C GLN A 443 1.02 2.86 10.58
N LEU A 444 -0.14 2.19 10.53
CA LEU A 444 -0.26 0.76 10.80
C LEU A 444 0.61 -0.08 9.88
N GLN A 445 0.67 0.28 8.59
CA GLN A 445 1.52 -0.39 7.62
C GLN A 445 3.00 -0.24 7.98
N ARG A 446 3.48 0.96 8.34
CA ARG A 446 4.87 1.17 8.77
C ARG A 446 5.21 0.38 10.04
N ASP A 447 4.33 0.40 11.03
CA ASP A 447 4.55 -0.32 12.29
C ASP A 447 4.66 -1.83 12.04
N ARG A 448 3.82 -2.37 11.15
CA ARG A 448 3.87 -3.77 10.72
C ARG A 448 5.10 -4.09 9.88
N GLN A 449 5.50 -3.22 8.97
CA GLN A 449 6.72 -3.41 8.19
C GLN A 449 7.93 -3.51 9.11
N LYS A 450 8.02 -2.61 10.11
CA LYS A 450 9.06 -2.68 11.13
C LYS A 450 9.02 -4.01 11.88
N ALA A 451 7.86 -4.40 12.41
CA ALA A 451 7.72 -5.65 13.15
C ALA A 451 8.05 -6.90 12.31
N ASN A 452 7.56 -6.95 11.07
CA ASN A 452 7.81 -8.06 10.15
C ASN A 452 9.30 -8.14 9.78
N PHE A 453 9.96 -7.00 9.56
CA PHE A 453 11.39 -6.94 9.32
C PHE A 453 12.21 -7.40 10.54
N ASP A 454 11.90 -6.87 11.73
CA ASP A 454 12.58 -7.24 12.98
C ASP A 454 12.43 -8.75 13.23
N ASN A 455 11.23 -9.30 13.07
CA ASN A 455 10.96 -10.73 13.22
C ASN A 455 11.72 -11.58 12.20
N LEU A 456 11.75 -11.16 10.94
CA LEU A 456 12.50 -11.84 9.88
C LEU A 456 14.00 -11.85 10.21
N LEU A 457 14.57 -10.70 10.54
CA LEU A 457 15.99 -10.57 10.83
C LEU A 457 16.40 -11.35 12.08
N ASN A 458 15.59 -11.30 13.14
CA ASN A 458 15.85 -12.06 14.37
C ASN A 458 15.84 -13.57 14.12
N ARG A 459 14.87 -14.06 13.33
CA ARG A 459 14.81 -15.47 12.93
C ARG A 459 16.05 -15.87 12.13
N LEU A 460 16.43 -15.08 11.12
CA LEU A 460 17.62 -15.35 10.30
C LEU A 460 18.91 -15.33 11.13
N LYS A 461 19.04 -14.40 12.09
CA LYS A 461 20.18 -14.36 13.02
C LYS A 461 20.25 -15.59 13.91
N ALA A 462 19.11 -16.08 14.39
CA ALA A 462 19.05 -17.28 15.22
C ALA A 462 19.38 -18.56 14.44
N GLU A 463 19.08 -18.59 13.14
CA GLU A 463 19.39 -19.71 12.23
C GLU A 463 20.84 -19.67 11.70
N ALA A 464 21.50 -18.51 11.76
CA ALA A 464 22.82 -18.29 11.19
C ALA A 464 23.96 -18.61 12.19
N ALA A 465 24.97 -19.34 11.72
CA ALA A 465 26.25 -19.48 12.43
C ALA A 465 27.11 -18.24 12.18
N ILE A 466 26.93 -17.20 12.99
CA ILE A 466 27.65 -15.93 12.86
C ILE A 466 28.90 -15.96 13.75
N THR A 467 30.08 -15.84 13.13
CA THR A 467 31.36 -15.72 13.84
C THR A 467 31.96 -14.34 13.56
N TYR A 468 32.34 -13.63 14.61
CA TYR A 468 33.08 -12.36 14.50
C TYR A 468 34.56 -12.65 14.81
N PRO A 469 35.47 -12.55 13.84
CA PRO A 469 36.89 -12.71 14.13
C PRO A 469 37.36 -11.60 15.08
N GLU A 470 38.25 -11.93 16.02
CA GLU A 470 38.88 -10.94 16.89
C GLU A 470 39.59 -9.88 16.04
N GLU A 471 39.41 -8.61 16.40
CA GLU A 471 40.14 -7.52 15.76
C GLU A 471 41.64 -7.74 15.99
N THR A 472 42.40 -7.88 14.90
CA THR A 472 43.87 -7.87 14.98
C THR A 472 44.29 -6.57 15.67
N PRO A 473 44.99 -6.60 16.81
CA PRO A 473 45.45 -5.38 17.46
C PRO A 473 46.22 -4.55 16.44
N ALA A 474 45.86 -3.26 16.32
CA ALA A 474 46.61 -2.34 15.47
C ALA A 474 48.10 -2.44 15.85
N ALA A 475 48.95 -2.69 14.84
CA ALA A 475 50.39 -2.76 15.06
C ALA A 475 50.84 -1.51 15.85
N PRO A 476 51.63 -1.65 16.93
CA PRO A 476 52.08 -0.50 17.69
C PRO A 476 52.77 0.48 16.75
N ALA A 477 52.34 1.75 16.79
CA ALA A 477 52.91 2.81 15.98
C ALA A 477 54.44 2.78 16.11
N GLN A 478 55.13 2.68 14.97
CA GLN A 478 56.59 2.75 14.94
C GLN A 478 57.02 4.06 15.62
N PRO A 479 58.01 4.03 16.54
CA PRO A 479 58.50 5.25 17.15
C PRO A 479 59.03 6.17 16.05
N GLU A 480 58.57 7.42 16.03
CA GLU A 480 59.15 8.48 15.21
C GLU A 480 60.66 8.49 15.42
N GLN A 481 61.42 8.22 14.35
CA GLN A 481 62.84 8.49 14.33
C GLN A 481 63.01 10.01 14.49
N LYS A 482 63.40 10.44 15.69
CA LYS A 482 63.97 11.77 15.86
C LYS A 482 65.20 11.83 14.97
N GLU A 483 65.15 12.67 13.94
CA GLU A 483 66.34 13.14 13.24
C GLU A 483 67.24 13.82 14.28
N ASP A 484 68.26 13.10 14.74
CA ASP A 484 69.35 13.68 15.49
C ASP A 484 70.09 14.64 14.55
N GLY A 485 69.88 15.93 14.79
CA GLY A 485 70.68 16.99 14.20
C GLY A 485 72.15 16.75 14.47
N LYS A 486 72.94 16.68 13.39
CA LYS A 486 74.37 16.97 13.45
C LYS A 486 74.64 18.31 12.79
N LYS A 487 75.21 19.16 13.64
CA LYS A 487 75.87 20.44 13.38
C LYS A 487 76.82 20.42 12.19
#